data_AF-A0A8H4FJS3-F1
#
_entry.id   AF-A0A8H4FJS3-F1
#
_cell.length_a   1.000
_cell.length_b   1.000
_cell.length_c   1.000
_cell.angle_alpha   90.00
_cell.angle_beta   90.00
_cell.angle_gamma   90.00
#
_symmetry.space_group_name_H-M   'P 1'
#
loop_
_entity.id
_entity.type
_entity.pdbx_description
1 polymer ?
#
loop_
_entity_poly.entity_id
_entity_poly.type
_entity_poly.pdbx_seq_one_letter_code
_entity_poly.pdbx_strand_id
1 'polypeptide(L)'
;MAGILSYVPIVNRLVGDDSQAIDIPPVEVHNVETDPEKRARCLKHLLRANHANHAILYHNLEFHNHAPHILGSAYLLGANDKQLQDLYEIETKDLEPWTESPDEVTEDDWRDFLGDKRYQRAYVDFFEDELALRCGYDWKKVVNKFMFEGKEPLVNALIGGLGHPLIHLGYAYEIDSKEVAIEALGLATTNYNFFHKYLDHKKYSKPSSFSSKSTFEIMDKLAKDKRFDGLFKEPNAENIEPLFEKHEDLVLEYWNAWNITDPVKQFEESQELAVALLVATVPRGTHAYNFFTVHLLTTSHAVRILIPFIPTKFHVSLVRQWWLFTLAVYIVLLRPKIDPDNVDTDLKQRHWGHVEEAALNSQWAKDAHFVKGTSSDAEARDSYLMVTAIRAMKEAARTWGDVHERYLASALTFVDNFHGWTF
;
A
#
# COMPACT_ATOMS: atom_id res chain seq x y z
N MET A 1 6.22 -10.18 38.37
CA MET A 1 4.95 -9.65 37.82
C MET A 1 4.89 -10.11 36.37
N ALA A 2 3.99 -11.04 36.09
CA ALA A 2 3.93 -11.78 34.83
C ALA A 2 3.25 -10.92 33.75
N GLY A 3 3.95 -10.72 32.63
CA GLY A 3 3.41 -10.09 31.44
C GLY A 3 2.44 -11.04 30.74
N ILE A 4 1.26 -10.52 30.40
CA ILE A 4 0.24 -11.24 29.65
C ILE A 4 0.72 -11.31 28.20
N LEU A 5 1.16 -12.49 27.78
CA LEU A 5 1.39 -12.83 26.38
C LEU A 5 0.05 -12.75 25.65
N SER A 6 -0.07 -11.84 24.70
CA SER A 6 -1.16 -11.79 23.73
C SER A 6 -1.20 -13.13 22.99
N TYR A 7 -2.28 -13.87 23.21
CA TYR A 7 -2.51 -15.19 22.67
C TYR A 7 -2.76 -15.08 21.16
N VAL A 8 -1.80 -15.53 20.33
CA VAL A 8 -2.04 -15.76 18.90
C VAL A 8 -2.78 -17.08 18.78
N PRO A 9 -4.06 -17.12 18.34
CA PRO A 9 -4.77 -18.38 18.22
C PRO A 9 -4.19 -19.17 17.04
N ILE A 10 -3.54 -20.30 17.34
CA ILE A 10 -3.23 -21.32 16.34
C ILE A 10 -4.55 -22.05 16.02
N VAL A 11 -5.31 -21.53 15.07
CA VAL A 11 -6.46 -22.23 14.49
C VAL A 11 -6.32 -22.20 12.98
N ASN A 12 -5.67 -23.23 12.42
CA ASN A 12 -5.95 -23.78 11.08
C ASN A 12 -5.01 -24.95 10.77
N ARG A 13 -5.29 -26.10 11.38
CA ARG A 13 -5.01 -27.39 10.75
C ARG A 13 -6.32 -28.16 10.80
N LEU A 14 -6.93 -28.34 9.64
CA LEU A 14 -7.99 -29.31 9.27
C LEU A 14 -9.09 -28.69 8.42
N VAL A 15 -8.75 -28.20 7.22
CA VAL A 15 -9.55 -28.39 6.00
C VAL A 15 -8.52 -28.49 4.86
N GLY A 16 -8.64 -29.50 4.00
CA GLY A 16 -7.80 -29.63 2.81
C GLY A 16 -8.13 -28.49 1.85
N ASP A 17 -7.32 -27.44 1.88
CA ASP A 17 -7.29 -26.37 0.90
C ASP A 17 -5.92 -26.44 0.23
N ASP A 18 -5.87 -26.51 -1.11
CA ASP A 18 -4.62 -26.46 -1.89
C ASP A 18 -3.96 -25.06 -1.82
N SER A 19 -4.25 -24.29 -0.76
CA SER A 19 -3.74 -22.95 -0.52
C SER A 19 -2.24 -23.02 -0.25
N GLN A 20 -1.44 -22.39 -1.13
CA GLN A 20 0.00 -22.29 -0.91
C GLN A 20 0.28 -21.16 0.10
N ALA A 21 0.90 -21.52 1.22
CA ALA A 21 1.28 -20.55 2.23
C ALA A 21 2.54 -19.76 1.80
N ILE A 22 2.53 -18.47 2.08
CA ILE A 22 3.74 -17.64 2.15
C ILE A 22 4.10 -17.58 3.64
N ASP A 23 5.01 -18.45 4.07
CA ASP A 23 5.40 -18.59 5.49
C ASP A 23 6.59 -17.68 5.79
N ILE A 24 6.30 -16.51 6.34
CA ILE A 24 7.28 -15.49 6.73
C ILE A 24 6.97 -14.97 8.13
N PRO A 25 7.97 -14.53 8.90
CA PRO A 25 7.73 -14.00 10.24
C PRO A 25 6.89 -12.72 10.20
N PRO A 26 6.01 -12.49 11.20
CA PRO A 26 5.32 -11.22 11.35
C PRO A 26 6.31 -10.07 11.51
N VAL A 27 5.91 -8.87 11.08
CA VAL A 27 6.60 -7.64 11.47
C VAL A 27 6.46 -7.43 12.98
N GLU A 28 7.32 -6.61 13.57
CA GLU A 28 7.12 -6.16 14.95
C GLU A 28 5.80 -5.39 15.03
N VAL A 29 4.89 -5.84 15.90
CA VAL A 29 3.62 -5.15 16.15
C VAL A 29 3.81 -4.19 17.32
N HIS A 30 3.58 -2.90 17.05
CA HIS A 30 3.69 -1.84 18.03
C HIS A 30 2.31 -1.57 18.64
N ASN A 31 2.07 -2.00 19.88
CA ASN A 31 0.80 -1.78 20.57
C ASN A 31 0.68 -0.33 21.07
N VAL A 32 0.47 0.62 20.14
CA VAL A 32 0.41 2.06 20.47
C VAL A 32 -0.79 2.40 21.36
N GLU A 33 -1.81 1.54 21.39
CA GLU A 33 -3.02 1.74 22.19
C GLU A 33 -2.72 1.68 23.70
N THR A 34 -1.82 0.81 24.14
CA THR A 34 -1.53 0.58 25.57
C THR A 34 -0.11 0.96 25.99
N ASP A 35 0.74 1.36 25.06
CA ASP A 35 2.13 1.75 25.32
C ASP A 35 2.22 3.04 26.19
N PRO A 36 2.87 2.99 27.37
CA PRO A 36 3.04 4.12 28.26
C PRO A 36 4.17 5.08 27.84
N GLU A 37 4.87 4.85 26.73
CA GLU A 37 5.86 5.78 26.23
C GLU A 37 5.22 7.07 25.68
N LYS A 38 5.88 8.21 25.93
CA LYS A 38 5.39 9.53 25.48
C LYS A 38 5.18 9.57 23.96
N ARG A 39 6.10 8.98 23.19
CA ARG A 39 6.06 8.93 21.73
C ARG A 39 4.87 8.11 21.24
N ALA A 40 4.67 6.90 21.78
CA ALA A 40 3.55 6.04 21.40
C ALA A 40 2.19 6.66 21.74
N ARG A 41 2.06 7.28 22.93
CA ARG A 41 0.87 8.06 23.28
C ARG A 41 0.64 9.23 22.32
N CYS A 42 1.69 9.93 21.91
CA CYS A 42 1.58 11.02 20.94
C CYS A 42 0.96 10.49 19.63
N LEU A 43 1.53 9.44 19.05
CA LEU A 43 1.00 8.80 17.85
C LEU A 43 -0.47 8.39 18.03
N LYS A 44 -0.80 7.69 19.11
CA LYS A 44 -2.19 7.30 19.44
C LYS A 44 -3.14 8.49 19.43
N HIS A 45 -2.77 9.60 20.09
CA HIS A 45 -3.63 10.78 20.17
C HIS A 45 -3.78 11.49 18.82
N LEU A 46 -2.72 11.55 18.01
CA LEU A 46 -2.78 12.14 16.67
C LEU A 46 -3.65 11.31 15.72
N LEU A 47 -3.55 9.97 15.74
CA LEU A 47 -4.40 9.09 14.94
C LEU A 47 -5.88 9.22 15.33
N ARG A 48 -6.18 9.30 16.63
CA ARG A 48 -7.54 9.54 17.12
C ARG A 48 -8.07 10.92 16.72
N ALA A 49 -7.22 11.93 16.80
CA ALA A 49 -7.58 13.27 16.34
C ALA A 49 -7.84 13.26 14.82
N ASN A 50 -7.04 12.54 14.04
CA ASN A 50 -7.27 12.38 12.60
C ASN A 50 -8.64 11.78 12.34
N HIS A 51 -8.88 10.60 12.91
CA HIS A 51 -10.11 9.83 12.76
C HIS A 51 -11.36 10.64 13.11
N ALA A 52 -11.31 11.41 14.20
CA ALA A 52 -12.44 12.19 14.67
C ALA A 52 -12.72 13.43 13.81
N ASN A 53 -11.68 14.06 13.26
CA ASN A 53 -11.81 15.40 12.67
C ASN A 53 -11.75 15.44 11.15
N HIS A 54 -11.15 14.44 10.50
CA HIS A 54 -10.84 14.50 9.06
C HIS A 54 -11.40 13.30 8.31
N ALA A 55 -11.95 13.56 7.12
CA ALA A 55 -12.45 12.54 6.23
C ALA A 55 -11.34 11.61 5.72
N ILE A 56 -11.68 10.36 5.38
CA ILE A 56 -10.72 9.41 4.77
C ILE A 56 -10.50 9.69 3.27
N LEU A 57 -11.44 10.39 2.65
CA LEU A 57 -11.35 10.91 1.28
C LEU A 57 -11.64 12.41 1.29
N TYR A 58 -10.82 13.20 0.60
CA TYR A 58 -10.93 14.66 0.54
C TYR A 58 -10.77 15.18 -0.89
N HIS A 59 -10.95 16.48 -1.09
CA HIS A 59 -10.85 17.17 -2.37
C HIS A 59 -11.79 16.56 -3.41
N ASN A 60 -13.10 16.73 -3.21
CA ASN A 60 -14.15 16.12 -4.04
C ASN A 60 -14.06 14.58 -4.11
N LEU A 61 -13.61 13.94 -3.02
CA LEU A 61 -13.48 12.48 -2.88
C LEU A 61 -12.41 11.88 -3.81
N GLU A 62 -11.48 12.68 -4.31
CA GLU A 62 -10.45 12.24 -5.22
C GLU A 62 -9.25 11.65 -4.47
N PHE A 63 -8.80 12.33 -3.42
CA PHE A 63 -7.59 12.01 -2.67
C PHE A 63 -7.89 11.28 -1.36
N HIS A 64 -6.91 10.54 -0.87
CA HIS A 64 -6.97 9.74 0.37
C HIS A 64 -6.30 10.47 1.51
N ASN A 65 -6.80 10.36 2.73
CA ASN A 65 -6.10 10.92 3.89
C ASN A 65 -4.88 10.06 4.27
N HIS A 66 -3.68 10.63 4.14
CA HIS A 66 -2.41 9.95 4.38
C HIS A 66 -1.83 10.15 5.78
N ALA A 67 -2.50 10.91 6.67
CA ALA A 67 -2.00 11.15 8.02
C ALA A 67 -1.61 9.87 8.76
N PRO A 68 -2.37 8.76 8.70
CA PRO A 68 -1.96 7.50 9.33
C PRO A 68 -0.67 6.92 8.74
N HIS A 69 -0.46 7.07 7.43
CA HIS A 69 0.70 6.49 6.73
C HIS A 69 1.98 7.24 7.08
N ILE A 70 1.96 8.57 7.06
CA ILE A 70 3.14 9.38 7.40
C ILE A 70 3.46 9.32 8.89
N LEU A 71 2.46 9.42 9.77
CA LEU A 71 2.66 9.32 11.21
C LEU A 71 3.19 7.94 11.61
N GLY A 72 2.60 6.87 11.06
CA GLY A 72 3.06 5.51 11.25
C GLY A 72 4.48 5.31 10.73
N SER A 73 4.77 5.76 9.50
CA SER A 73 6.12 5.66 8.90
C SER A 73 7.17 6.36 9.76
N ALA A 74 6.92 7.62 10.12
CA ALA A 74 7.84 8.44 10.89
C ALA A 74 8.07 7.85 12.29
N TYR A 75 7.01 7.40 12.96
CA TYR A 75 7.11 6.72 14.26
C TYR A 75 8.02 5.48 14.19
N LEU A 76 7.81 4.63 13.18
CA LEU A 76 8.56 3.38 12.99
C LEU A 76 10.02 3.63 12.57
N LEU A 77 10.30 4.78 11.96
CA LEU A 77 11.66 5.25 11.69
C LEU A 77 12.32 5.97 12.88
N GLY A 78 11.58 6.18 13.98
CA GLY A 78 12.13 6.71 15.22
C GLY A 78 11.83 8.19 15.50
N ALA A 79 10.94 8.84 14.75
CA ALA A 79 10.55 10.23 14.97
C ALA A 79 10.14 10.49 16.42
N ASN A 80 10.59 11.60 17.02
CA ASN A 80 10.16 11.99 18.36
C ASN A 80 8.76 12.61 18.37
N ASP A 81 8.20 12.83 19.56
CA ASP A 81 6.84 13.36 19.73
C ASP A 81 6.64 14.75 19.10
N LYS A 82 7.68 15.60 19.08
CA LYS A 82 7.62 16.90 18.41
C LYS A 82 7.57 16.72 16.88
N GLN A 83 8.38 15.84 16.31
CA GLN A 83 8.36 15.55 14.87
C GLN A 83 6.98 15.01 14.44
N LEU A 84 6.37 14.13 15.24
CA LEU A 84 5.02 13.63 14.94
C LEU A 84 3.96 14.73 15.00
N GLN A 85 4.02 15.64 15.97
CA GLN A 85 3.12 16.80 16.05
C GLN A 85 3.31 17.73 14.86
N ASP A 86 4.56 18.09 14.53
CA ASP A 86 4.87 18.93 13.38
C ASP A 86 4.34 18.31 12.08
N LEU A 87 4.48 16.99 11.90
CA LEU A 87 3.95 16.27 10.73
C LEU A 87 2.42 16.35 10.67
N TYR A 88 1.74 16.07 11.78
CA TYR A 88 0.28 16.12 11.82
C TYR A 88 -0.25 17.54 11.56
N GLU A 89 0.35 18.56 12.16
CA GLU A 89 -0.01 19.96 11.94
C GLU A 89 0.18 20.41 10.49
N ILE A 90 1.16 19.83 9.78
CA ILE A 90 1.42 20.12 8.38
C ILE A 90 0.42 19.38 7.49
N GLU A 91 0.25 18.07 7.72
CA GLU A 91 -0.62 17.20 6.94
C GLU A 91 -2.09 17.64 6.98
N THR A 92 -2.57 18.01 8.17
CA THR A 92 -3.99 18.37 8.39
C THR A 92 -4.40 19.73 7.82
N LYS A 93 -3.48 20.53 7.29
CA LYS A 93 -3.82 21.87 6.73
C LYS A 93 -4.75 21.79 5.52
N ASP A 94 -4.56 20.76 4.69
CA ASP A 94 -5.30 20.57 3.46
C ASP A 94 -6.43 19.53 3.61
N LEU A 95 -6.47 18.79 4.74
CA LEU A 95 -7.49 17.78 5.00
C LEU A 95 -8.85 18.41 5.33
N GLU A 96 -9.90 17.84 4.76
CA GLU A 96 -11.28 18.30 4.93
C GLU A 96 -11.96 17.56 6.09
N PRO A 97 -12.88 18.21 6.84
CA PRO A 97 -13.65 17.54 7.86
C PRO A 97 -14.65 16.55 7.26
N TRP A 98 -15.18 15.67 8.10
CA TRP A 98 -16.27 14.78 7.72
C TRP A 98 -17.47 15.53 7.15
N THR A 99 -18.06 14.97 6.10
CA THR A 99 -19.33 15.43 5.50
C THR A 99 -20.40 14.36 5.72
N GLU A 100 -21.67 14.79 5.79
CA GLU A 100 -22.79 13.88 5.94
C GLU A 100 -22.89 12.93 4.73
N SER A 101 -23.16 11.65 5.01
CA SER A 101 -23.41 10.63 3.98
C SER A 101 -24.78 10.86 3.31
N PRO A 102 -24.98 10.45 2.04
CA PRO A 102 -26.29 10.49 1.40
C PRO A 102 -27.39 9.72 2.15
N ASP A 103 -27.02 8.58 2.76
CA ASP A 103 -27.89 7.76 3.61
C ASP A 103 -27.03 6.94 4.61
N GLU A 104 -27.68 6.29 5.56
CA GLU A 104 -27.07 5.34 6.49
C GLU A 104 -26.71 4.02 5.78
N VAL A 105 -25.76 3.28 6.36
CA VAL A 105 -25.34 1.95 5.91
C VAL A 105 -25.59 0.95 7.03
N THR A 106 -26.21 -0.18 6.71
CA THR A 106 -26.58 -1.23 7.66
C THR A 106 -26.02 -2.59 7.26
N GLU A 107 -26.14 -3.58 8.14
CA GLU A 107 -25.68 -4.94 7.85
C GLU A 107 -26.43 -5.59 6.66
N ASP A 108 -27.66 -5.16 6.39
CA ASP A 108 -28.50 -5.73 5.32
C ASP A 108 -28.17 -5.16 3.93
N ASP A 109 -27.65 -3.92 3.85
CA ASP A 109 -27.49 -3.16 2.59
C ASP A 109 -26.08 -2.60 2.36
N TRP A 110 -25.10 -2.84 3.25
CA TRP A 110 -23.75 -2.28 3.10
C TRP A 110 -23.05 -2.62 1.78
N ARG A 111 -23.47 -3.69 1.10
CA ARG A 111 -22.90 -4.06 -0.21
C ARG A 111 -23.48 -3.24 -1.37
N ASP A 112 -24.64 -2.62 -1.19
CA ASP A 112 -25.36 -1.91 -2.27
C ASP A 112 -24.68 -0.59 -2.64
N PHE A 113 -23.85 -0.04 -1.73
CA PHE A 113 -23.14 1.24 -1.91
C PHE A 113 -21.64 1.09 -2.17
N LEU A 114 -21.15 -0.14 -2.45
CA LEU A 114 -19.73 -0.38 -2.70
C LEU A 114 -19.24 0.42 -3.91
N GLY A 115 -18.10 1.09 -3.73
CA GLY A 115 -17.49 1.98 -4.73
C GLY A 115 -18.07 3.39 -4.75
N ASP A 116 -19.15 3.67 -4.01
CA ASP A 116 -19.66 5.03 -3.88
C ASP A 116 -18.94 5.78 -2.76
N LYS A 117 -17.95 6.57 -3.16
CA LYS A 117 -17.12 7.36 -2.24
C LYS A 117 -17.91 8.35 -1.38
N ARG A 118 -19.14 8.72 -1.77
CA ARG A 118 -19.98 9.63 -0.98
C ARG A 118 -20.41 9.01 0.35
N TYR A 119 -20.43 7.68 0.44
CA TYR A 119 -20.80 6.93 1.65
C TYR A 119 -19.64 6.74 2.63
N GLN A 120 -18.49 7.42 2.45
CA GLN A 120 -17.33 7.24 3.33
C GLN A 120 -17.64 7.38 4.83
N ARG A 121 -18.47 8.37 5.21
CA ARG A 121 -18.84 8.60 6.60
C ARG A 121 -19.75 7.49 7.12
N ALA A 122 -20.79 7.12 6.36
CA ALA A 122 -21.69 6.04 6.75
C ALA A 122 -20.99 4.68 6.86
N TYR A 123 -20.01 4.38 5.99
CA TYR A 123 -19.20 3.16 6.14
C TYR A 123 -18.35 3.17 7.41
N VAL A 124 -17.72 4.30 7.74
CA VAL A 124 -16.97 4.41 8.99
C VAL A 124 -17.91 4.26 10.19
N ASP A 125 -19.05 4.95 10.22
CA ASP A 125 -20.07 4.80 11.27
C ASP A 125 -20.51 3.34 11.43
N PHE A 126 -20.85 2.69 10.31
CA PHE A 126 -21.26 1.29 10.29
C PHE A 126 -20.21 0.35 10.91
N PHE A 127 -18.94 0.51 10.55
CA PHE A 127 -17.88 -0.34 11.10
C PHE A 127 -17.54 -0.01 12.57
N GLU A 128 -17.69 1.26 13.00
CA GLU A 128 -17.61 1.64 14.42
C GLU A 128 -18.74 1.01 15.25
N ASP A 129 -19.96 0.97 14.70
CA ASP A 129 -21.10 0.30 15.34
C ASP A 129 -20.90 -1.22 15.43
N GLU A 130 -20.41 -1.85 14.36
CA GLU A 130 -20.06 -3.28 14.38
C GLU A 130 -18.95 -3.58 15.41
N LEU A 131 -17.98 -2.68 15.53
CA LEU A 131 -16.91 -2.76 16.53
C LEU A 131 -17.49 -2.74 17.95
N ALA A 132 -18.36 -1.79 18.25
CA ALA A 132 -18.90 -1.56 19.59
C ALA A 132 -19.98 -2.59 19.98
N LEU A 133 -20.91 -2.88 19.06
CA LEU A 133 -22.13 -3.63 19.36
C LEU A 133 -21.99 -5.14 19.14
N ARG A 134 -21.12 -5.57 18.23
CA ARG A 134 -21.02 -6.99 17.81
C ARG A 134 -19.65 -7.61 18.11
N CYS A 135 -18.58 -6.81 18.05
CA CYS A 135 -17.21 -7.34 18.15
C CYS A 135 -16.52 -7.07 19.51
N GLY A 136 -17.17 -6.37 20.44
CA GLY A 136 -16.64 -6.13 21.78
C GLY A 136 -15.34 -5.33 21.79
N TYR A 137 -15.22 -4.34 20.90
CA TYR A 137 -14.03 -3.51 20.67
C TYR A 137 -12.80 -4.25 20.13
N ASP A 138 -12.96 -5.48 19.65
CA ASP A 138 -11.92 -6.21 18.92
C ASP A 138 -12.03 -5.93 17.42
N TRP A 139 -11.25 -4.95 16.94
CA TRP A 139 -11.25 -4.53 15.54
C TRP A 139 -10.85 -5.66 14.58
N LYS A 140 -10.04 -6.63 15.04
CA LYS A 140 -9.63 -7.77 14.20
C LYS A 140 -10.82 -8.68 13.89
N LYS A 141 -11.84 -8.75 14.76
CA LYS A 141 -13.09 -9.46 14.45
C LYS A 141 -13.91 -8.74 13.38
N VAL A 142 -13.98 -7.42 13.41
CA VAL A 142 -14.66 -6.61 12.38
C VAL A 142 -13.98 -6.82 11.04
N VAL A 143 -12.64 -6.70 10.99
CA VAL A 143 -11.85 -6.98 9.79
C VAL A 143 -12.08 -8.42 9.33
N ASN A 144 -12.04 -9.43 10.20
CA ASN A 144 -12.29 -10.81 9.79
C ASN A 144 -13.66 -10.99 9.14
N LYS A 145 -14.72 -10.45 9.74
CA LYS A 145 -16.11 -10.55 9.26
C LYS A 145 -16.27 -9.91 7.88
N PHE A 146 -15.79 -8.68 7.69
CA PHE A 146 -16.07 -7.92 6.46
C PHE A 146 -15.00 -8.06 5.38
N MET A 147 -13.75 -8.32 5.76
CA MET A 147 -12.62 -8.41 4.83
C MET A 147 -12.49 -9.79 4.18
N PHE A 148 -12.72 -10.87 4.95
CA PHE A 148 -12.27 -12.21 4.59
C PHE A 148 -13.41 -13.25 4.41
N GLU A 149 -14.65 -12.89 4.72
CA GLU A 149 -15.83 -13.74 4.59
C GLU A 149 -16.72 -13.32 3.40
N GLY A 150 -17.69 -14.17 3.06
CA GLY A 150 -18.60 -13.96 1.93
C GLY A 150 -18.09 -14.54 0.61
N LYS A 151 -18.92 -14.39 -0.44
CA LYS A 151 -18.62 -14.90 -1.80
C LYS A 151 -17.65 -14.00 -2.57
N GLU A 152 -17.71 -12.70 -2.30
CA GLU A 152 -16.91 -11.64 -2.91
C GLU A 152 -16.27 -10.84 -1.76
N PRO A 153 -15.28 -11.43 -1.07
CA PRO A 153 -14.68 -10.85 0.12
C PRO A 153 -13.93 -9.55 -0.22
N LEU A 154 -14.01 -8.53 0.64
CA LEU A 154 -13.39 -7.22 0.37
C LEU A 154 -11.87 -7.30 0.17
N VAL A 155 -11.20 -8.33 0.69
CA VAL A 155 -9.77 -8.56 0.46
C VAL A 155 -9.41 -8.62 -1.02
N ASN A 156 -10.35 -8.96 -1.91
CA ASN A 156 -10.14 -9.02 -3.35
C ASN A 156 -10.16 -7.63 -4.05
N ALA A 157 -10.53 -6.57 -3.33
CA ALA A 157 -10.63 -5.20 -3.85
C ALA A 157 -9.56 -4.25 -3.29
N LEU A 158 -8.57 -4.75 -2.55
CA LEU A 158 -7.65 -3.91 -1.78
C LEU A 158 -6.70 -3.05 -2.63
N ILE A 159 -6.54 -3.37 -3.92
CA ILE A 159 -5.75 -2.57 -4.88
C ILE A 159 -6.53 -1.41 -5.51
N GLY A 160 -7.82 -1.27 -5.21
CA GLY A 160 -8.60 -0.09 -5.59
C GLY A 160 -8.02 1.20 -4.99
N GLY A 161 -8.26 2.34 -5.65
CA GLY A 161 -7.75 3.64 -5.19
C GLY A 161 -6.22 3.65 -5.01
N LEU A 162 -5.46 3.15 -5.99
CA LEU A 162 -3.99 3.01 -5.94
C LEU A 162 -3.46 2.14 -4.78
N GLY A 163 -4.32 1.30 -4.19
CA GLY A 163 -3.96 0.41 -3.09
C GLY A 163 -3.95 1.08 -1.72
N HIS A 164 -4.51 2.28 -1.57
CA HIS A 164 -4.66 2.92 -0.25
C HIS A 164 -5.38 2.03 0.78
N PRO A 165 -6.47 1.28 0.47
CA PRO A 165 -7.07 0.37 1.42
C PRO A 165 -6.08 -0.68 1.95
N LEU A 166 -5.23 -1.22 1.06
CA LEU A 166 -4.21 -2.20 1.41
C LEU A 166 -3.14 -1.60 2.33
N ILE A 167 -2.62 -0.42 1.98
CA ILE A 167 -1.59 0.29 2.76
C ILE A 167 -2.14 0.64 4.15
N HIS A 168 -3.36 1.18 4.19
CA HIS A 168 -4.03 1.59 5.42
C HIS A 168 -4.26 0.39 6.35
N LEU A 169 -4.71 -0.76 5.81
CA LEU A 169 -4.85 -2.00 6.58
C LEU A 169 -3.50 -2.51 7.10
N GLY A 170 -2.43 -2.41 6.30
CA GLY A 170 -1.07 -2.75 6.74
C GLY A 170 -0.67 -1.96 7.97
N TYR A 171 -0.86 -0.64 7.97
CA TYR A 171 -0.62 0.19 9.15
C TYR A 171 -1.49 -0.23 10.34
N ALA A 172 -2.77 -0.48 10.14
CA ALA A 172 -3.66 -0.89 11.23
C ALA A 172 -3.13 -2.10 12.01
N TYR A 173 -2.61 -3.12 11.31
CA TYR A 173 -2.00 -4.30 11.92
C TYR A 173 -0.66 -4.01 12.59
N GLU A 174 0.19 -3.21 11.94
CA GLU A 174 1.56 -2.98 12.41
C GLU A 174 1.63 -2.06 13.64
N ILE A 175 0.79 -1.03 13.71
CA ILE A 175 0.70 -0.12 14.86
C ILE A 175 -0.49 -0.43 15.77
N ASP A 176 -1.16 -1.58 15.58
CA ASP A 176 -2.30 -2.06 16.38
C ASP A 176 -3.35 -0.99 16.70
N SER A 177 -3.78 -0.24 15.67
CA SER A 177 -4.73 0.88 15.81
C SER A 177 -6.10 0.50 15.26
N LYS A 178 -7.12 0.58 16.12
CA LYS A 178 -8.51 0.35 15.74
C LYS A 178 -9.03 1.45 14.81
N GLU A 179 -8.65 2.71 15.03
CA GLU A 179 -9.10 3.84 14.23
C GLU A 179 -8.67 3.65 12.77
N VAL A 180 -7.39 3.34 12.57
CA VAL A 180 -6.81 3.02 11.25
C VAL A 180 -7.46 1.75 10.66
N ALA A 181 -7.82 0.74 11.46
CA ALA A 181 -8.51 -0.44 10.96
C ALA A 181 -9.92 -0.13 10.41
N ILE A 182 -10.67 0.73 11.10
CA ILE A 182 -12.00 1.18 10.65
C ILE A 182 -11.89 2.03 9.38
N GLU A 183 -10.93 2.96 9.35
CA GLU A 183 -10.63 3.76 8.16
C GLU A 183 -10.24 2.87 6.96
N ALA A 184 -9.44 1.83 7.17
CA ALA A 184 -9.07 0.87 6.13
C ALA A 184 -10.29 0.13 5.55
N LEU A 185 -11.26 -0.25 6.39
CA LEU A 185 -12.51 -0.86 5.94
C LEU A 185 -13.37 0.14 5.14
N GLY A 186 -13.50 1.38 5.62
CA GLY A 186 -14.18 2.46 4.89
C GLY A 186 -13.52 2.76 3.54
N LEU A 187 -12.18 2.71 3.47
CA LEU A 187 -11.45 2.84 2.21
C LEU A 187 -11.67 1.62 1.30
N ALA A 188 -11.70 0.40 1.84
CA ALA A 188 -11.93 -0.81 1.06
C ALA A 188 -13.33 -0.84 0.42
N THR A 189 -14.36 -0.31 1.11
CA THR A 189 -15.71 -0.21 0.56
C THR A 189 -15.85 0.93 -0.44
N THR A 190 -15.31 2.11 -0.15
CA THR A 190 -15.41 3.29 -1.04
C THR A 190 -14.53 3.22 -2.28
N ASN A 191 -13.41 2.49 -2.22
CA ASN A 191 -12.52 2.26 -3.37
C ASN A 191 -12.78 0.90 -4.05
N TYR A 192 -13.87 0.22 -3.69
CA TYR A 192 -14.28 -1.02 -4.34
C TYR A 192 -14.55 -0.77 -5.83
N ASN A 193 -13.80 -1.43 -6.71
CA ASN A 193 -13.86 -1.21 -8.15
C ASN A 193 -13.64 -2.51 -8.94
N PHE A 194 -13.70 -2.43 -10.28
CA PHE A 194 -13.68 -3.59 -11.17
C PHE A 194 -12.52 -4.59 -10.97
N PHE A 195 -11.43 -4.25 -10.27
CA PHE A 195 -10.33 -5.16 -10.00
C PHE A 195 -10.76 -6.43 -9.24
N HIS A 196 -11.77 -6.31 -8.36
CA HIS A 196 -12.24 -7.44 -7.54
C HIS A 196 -12.62 -8.68 -8.38
N LYS A 197 -13.19 -8.43 -9.58
CA LYS A 197 -13.72 -9.47 -10.46
C LYS A 197 -12.67 -10.48 -10.90
N TYR A 198 -11.39 -10.08 -10.98
CA TYR A 198 -10.30 -10.95 -11.43
C TYR A 198 -9.94 -12.02 -10.39
N LEU A 199 -10.23 -11.76 -9.11
CA LEU A 199 -9.98 -12.67 -8.00
C LEU A 199 -11.25 -13.42 -7.59
N ASP A 200 -12.42 -12.76 -7.69
CA ASP A 200 -13.72 -13.38 -7.40
C ASP A 200 -14.10 -14.46 -8.43
N HIS A 201 -13.73 -14.26 -9.70
CA HIS A 201 -14.13 -15.15 -10.78
C HIS A 201 -12.97 -15.96 -11.35
N LYS A 202 -12.96 -17.27 -11.07
CA LYS A 202 -11.94 -18.22 -11.56
C LYS A 202 -11.72 -18.21 -13.08
N LYS A 203 -12.69 -17.75 -13.88
CA LYS A 203 -12.58 -17.66 -15.35
C LYS A 203 -11.42 -16.78 -15.83
N TYR A 204 -10.96 -15.82 -15.03
CA TYR A 204 -9.84 -14.95 -15.38
C TYR A 204 -8.47 -15.58 -15.09
N SER A 205 -8.41 -16.54 -14.17
CA SER A 205 -7.21 -17.31 -13.83
C SER A 205 -7.08 -18.53 -14.74
N LYS A 206 -6.52 -18.33 -15.93
CA LYS A 206 -6.37 -19.37 -16.97
C LYS A 206 -4.93 -19.43 -17.48
N PRO A 207 -4.47 -20.55 -18.05
CA PRO A 207 -3.13 -20.64 -18.62
C PRO A 207 -2.86 -19.53 -19.64
N SER A 208 -1.68 -18.90 -19.55
CA SER A 208 -1.19 -17.91 -20.50
C SER A 208 -0.43 -18.56 -21.66
N SER A 209 -0.16 -17.81 -22.73
CA SER A 209 0.61 -18.25 -23.90
C SER A 209 2.07 -18.59 -23.55
N PHE A 210 2.56 -17.99 -22.46
CA PHE A 210 3.87 -18.25 -21.88
C PHE A 210 3.74 -18.29 -20.36
N SER A 211 4.78 -18.79 -19.70
CA SER A 211 4.84 -18.77 -18.24
C SER A 211 6.28 -18.57 -17.78
N SER A 212 6.45 -17.86 -16.68
CA SER A 212 7.72 -17.75 -15.96
C SER A 212 7.49 -17.79 -14.46
N LYS A 213 8.52 -18.23 -13.74
CA LYS A 213 8.58 -18.14 -12.28
C LYS A 213 9.13 -16.79 -11.80
N SER A 214 9.84 -16.06 -12.67
CA SER A 214 10.48 -14.79 -12.35
C SER A 214 9.63 -13.61 -12.79
N THR A 215 9.35 -12.70 -11.86
CA THR A 215 8.66 -11.43 -12.14
C THR A 215 9.51 -10.54 -13.04
N PHE A 216 10.83 -10.50 -12.86
CA PHE A 216 11.75 -9.76 -13.73
C PHE A 216 11.73 -10.26 -15.19
N GLU A 217 11.69 -11.57 -15.43
CA GLU A 217 11.57 -12.11 -16.79
C GLU A 217 10.25 -11.70 -17.46
N ILE A 218 9.16 -11.66 -16.70
CA ILE A 218 7.85 -11.25 -17.22
C ILE A 218 7.86 -9.75 -17.55
N MET A 219 8.45 -8.91 -16.70
CA MET A 219 8.59 -7.47 -16.93
C MET A 219 9.51 -7.17 -18.13
N ASP A 220 10.63 -7.87 -18.29
CA ASP A 220 11.52 -7.72 -19.44
C ASP A 220 10.81 -8.06 -20.76
N LYS A 221 9.99 -9.12 -20.75
CA LYS A 221 9.16 -9.48 -21.90
C LYS A 221 8.10 -8.41 -22.18
N LEU A 222 7.42 -7.90 -21.14
CA LEU A 222 6.39 -6.87 -21.25
C LEU A 222 6.95 -5.56 -21.83
N ALA A 223 8.13 -5.14 -21.36
CA ALA A 223 8.82 -3.94 -21.83
C ALA A 223 9.13 -3.99 -23.34
N LYS A 224 9.32 -5.19 -23.91
CA LYS A 224 9.66 -5.41 -25.33
C LYS A 224 8.45 -5.74 -26.21
N ASP A 225 7.26 -5.85 -25.63
CA ASP A 225 6.07 -6.29 -26.35
C ASP A 225 5.43 -5.17 -27.15
N LYS A 226 5.58 -5.23 -28.47
CA LYS A 226 5.11 -4.19 -29.39
C LYS A 226 3.60 -4.01 -29.41
N ARG A 227 2.82 -4.94 -28.84
CA ARG A 227 1.35 -4.82 -28.75
C ARG A 227 0.90 -3.69 -27.84
N PHE A 228 1.77 -3.25 -26.92
CA PHE A 228 1.52 -2.10 -26.05
C PHE A 228 2.11 -0.79 -26.59
N ASP A 229 2.74 -0.79 -27.77
CA ASP A 229 3.32 0.43 -28.35
C ASP A 229 2.20 1.37 -28.81
N GLY A 230 2.26 2.64 -28.36
CA GLY A 230 1.33 3.68 -28.78
C GLY A 230 -0.10 3.55 -28.24
N LEU A 231 -0.35 2.72 -27.23
CA LEU A 231 -1.67 2.63 -26.57
C LEU A 231 -2.06 3.96 -25.90
N PHE A 232 -1.09 4.64 -25.31
CA PHE A 232 -1.26 5.92 -24.63
C PHE A 232 -0.20 6.91 -25.13
N LYS A 233 -0.59 8.19 -25.19
CA LYS A 233 0.28 9.27 -25.66
C LYS A 233 1.27 9.69 -24.57
N GLU A 234 0.78 9.85 -23.35
CA GLU A 234 1.54 10.32 -22.19
C GLU A 234 1.29 9.36 -21.01
N PRO A 235 2.24 9.25 -20.07
CA PRO A 235 2.03 8.49 -18.84
C PRO A 235 0.94 9.16 -17.98
N ASN A 236 -0.07 8.40 -17.56
CA ASN A 236 -1.13 8.88 -16.66
C ASN A 236 -1.90 7.69 -16.05
N ALA A 237 -2.23 7.74 -14.76
CA ALA A 237 -3.03 6.71 -14.10
C ALA A 237 -4.49 6.63 -14.58
N GLU A 238 -5.06 7.71 -15.12
CA GLU A 238 -6.38 7.72 -15.76
C GLU A 238 -6.46 6.72 -16.94
N ASN A 239 -5.33 6.33 -17.51
CA ASN A 239 -5.26 5.32 -18.57
C ASN A 239 -5.55 3.88 -18.07
N ILE A 240 -5.63 3.63 -16.75
CA ILE A 240 -5.89 2.29 -16.21
C ILE A 240 -7.24 1.75 -16.66
N GLU A 241 -8.32 2.54 -16.53
CA GLU A 241 -9.65 2.10 -16.96
C GLU A 241 -9.70 1.81 -18.47
N PRO A 242 -9.28 2.72 -19.37
CA PRO A 242 -9.18 2.46 -20.80
C PRO A 242 -8.33 1.23 -21.16
N LEU A 243 -7.25 0.96 -20.41
CA LEU A 243 -6.40 -0.23 -20.59
C LEU A 243 -7.23 -1.51 -20.40
N PHE A 244 -7.99 -1.60 -19.31
CA PHE A 244 -8.80 -2.78 -19.02
C PHE A 244 -10.07 -2.86 -19.86
N GLU A 245 -10.63 -1.74 -20.34
CA GLU A 245 -11.77 -1.77 -21.26
C GLU A 245 -11.39 -2.31 -22.65
N LYS A 246 -10.20 -1.94 -23.15
CA LYS A 246 -9.80 -2.18 -24.56
C LYS A 246 -8.78 -3.29 -24.74
N HIS A 247 -7.99 -3.58 -23.71
CA HIS A 247 -6.81 -4.45 -23.78
C HIS A 247 -6.72 -5.40 -22.56
N GLU A 248 -7.86 -5.75 -21.95
CA GLU A 248 -7.96 -6.67 -20.81
C GLU A 248 -7.17 -7.96 -21.05
N ASP A 249 -7.32 -8.54 -22.24
CA ASP A 249 -6.70 -9.79 -22.64
C ASP A 249 -5.18 -9.72 -22.63
N LEU A 250 -4.61 -8.60 -23.08
CA LEU A 250 -3.17 -8.36 -23.04
C LEU A 250 -2.65 -8.28 -21.61
N VAL A 251 -3.33 -7.52 -20.73
CA VAL A 251 -2.92 -7.43 -19.32
C VAL A 251 -3.01 -8.80 -18.64
N LEU A 252 -4.12 -9.52 -18.88
CA LEU A 252 -4.35 -10.83 -18.27
C LEU A 252 -3.41 -11.92 -18.80
N GLU A 253 -2.85 -11.78 -20.01
CA GLU A 253 -1.80 -12.67 -20.50
C GLU A 253 -0.55 -12.60 -19.59
N TYR A 254 -0.13 -11.39 -19.20
CA TYR A 254 1.01 -11.19 -18.30
C TYR A 254 0.69 -11.51 -16.84
N TRP A 255 -0.53 -11.20 -16.39
CA TRP A 255 -0.98 -11.55 -15.04
C TRP A 255 -1.01 -13.07 -14.82
N ASN A 256 -1.45 -13.82 -15.84
CA ASN A 256 -1.49 -15.28 -15.80
C ASN A 256 -0.17 -15.97 -16.15
N ALA A 257 0.80 -15.25 -16.70
CA ALA A 257 2.12 -15.82 -17.00
C ALA A 257 2.92 -16.14 -15.72
N TRP A 258 2.63 -15.46 -14.61
CA TRP A 258 3.35 -15.68 -13.36
C TRP A 258 2.91 -16.98 -12.69
N ASN A 259 3.78 -17.99 -12.79
CA ASN A 259 3.58 -19.31 -12.21
C ASN A 259 4.26 -19.40 -10.84
N ILE A 260 3.43 -19.31 -9.79
CA ILE A 260 3.88 -19.36 -8.40
C ILE A 260 3.95 -20.83 -7.96
N THR A 261 5.18 -21.31 -7.78
CA THR A 261 5.52 -22.67 -7.31
C THR A 261 6.30 -22.67 -6.00
N ASP A 262 6.97 -21.57 -5.68
CA ASP A 262 7.67 -21.31 -4.42
C ASP A 262 7.22 -19.92 -3.94
N PRO A 263 6.07 -19.83 -3.24
CA PRO A 263 5.46 -18.56 -2.88
C PRO A 263 6.36 -17.64 -2.06
N VAL A 264 7.21 -18.19 -1.18
CA VAL A 264 8.09 -17.38 -0.33
C VAL A 264 9.18 -16.72 -1.18
N LYS A 265 9.90 -17.52 -1.97
CA LYS A 265 10.98 -16.99 -2.83
C LYS A 265 10.45 -16.04 -3.91
N GLN A 266 9.28 -16.33 -4.47
CA GLN A 266 8.70 -15.49 -5.51
C GLN A 266 8.07 -14.22 -4.92
N PHE A 267 7.63 -14.25 -3.66
CA PHE A 267 7.23 -13.04 -2.95
C PHE A 267 8.44 -12.14 -2.64
N GLU A 268 9.56 -12.72 -2.19
CA GLU A 268 10.85 -12.01 -2.03
C GLU A 268 11.27 -11.29 -3.32
N GLU A 269 11.33 -12.00 -4.45
CA GLU A 269 11.68 -11.41 -5.76
C GLU A 269 10.70 -10.29 -6.17
N SER A 270 9.42 -10.44 -5.83
CA SER A 270 8.41 -9.40 -6.12
C SER A 270 8.66 -8.11 -5.33
N GLN A 271 9.19 -8.20 -4.10
CA GLN A 271 9.60 -7.03 -3.32
C GLN A 271 10.87 -6.38 -3.89
N GLU A 272 11.84 -7.18 -4.34
CA GLU A 272 13.02 -6.67 -5.06
C GLU A 272 12.61 -5.91 -6.33
N LEU A 273 11.64 -6.46 -7.10
CA LEU A 273 11.10 -5.81 -8.28
C LEU A 273 10.42 -4.48 -7.93
N ALA A 274 9.66 -4.41 -6.82
CA ALA A 274 9.00 -3.18 -6.40
C ALA A 274 10.01 -2.05 -6.12
N VAL A 275 11.15 -2.38 -5.50
CA VAL A 275 12.26 -1.44 -5.27
C VAL A 275 12.92 -1.05 -6.60
N ALA A 276 13.20 -2.01 -7.47
CA ALA A 276 13.78 -1.75 -8.79
C ALA A 276 12.88 -0.85 -9.65
N LEU A 277 11.55 -1.05 -9.59
CA LEU A 277 10.59 -0.20 -10.29
C LEU A 277 10.66 1.24 -9.82
N LEU A 278 10.77 1.50 -8.51
CA LEU A 278 10.89 2.87 -7.99
C LEU A 278 12.24 3.51 -8.33
N VAL A 279 13.35 2.78 -8.16
CA VAL A 279 14.69 3.37 -8.19
C VAL A 279 15.39 3.19 -9.54
N ALA A 280 15.38 1.98 -10.08
CA ALA A 280 16.15 1.65 -11.28
C ALA A 280 15.47 2.12 -12.59
N THR A 281 14.22 2.59 -12.54
CA THR A 281 13.55 3.17 -13.70
C THR A 281 13.83 4.66 -13.89
N VAL A 282 14.43 5.33 -12.89
CA VAL A 282 14.73 6.76 -12.92
C VAL A 282 16.14 7.00 -13.48
N PRO A 283 16.28 7.58 -14.69
CA PRO A 283 17.61 7.83 -15.25
C PRO A 283 18.40 8.82 -14.40
N ARG A 284 19.70 8.57 -14.23
CA ARG A 284 20.60 9.42 -13.44
C ARG A 284 20.49 10.90 -13.85
N GLY A 285 20.37 11.77 -12.86
CA GLY A 285 20.29 13.23 -13.04
C GLY A 285 18.93 13.78 -13.48
N THR A 286 17.92 12.93 -13.72
CA THR A 286 16.56 13.38 -14.02
C THR A 286 15.74 13.70 -12.79
N HIS A 287 16.02 13.00 -11.67
CA HIS A 287 15.29 13.13 -10.40
C HIS A 287 13.78 12.83 -10.50
N ALA A 288 13.34 12.19 -11.59
CA ALA A 288 11.95 12.02 -11.97
C ALA A 288 11.29 10.78 -11.33
N TYR A 289 11.27 10.74 -10.00
CA TYR A 289 10.56 9.67 -9.26
C TYR A 289 9.05 9.86 -9.41
N ASN A 290 8.36 8.84 -9.91
CA ASN A 290 6.94 8.93 -10.21
C ASN A 290 6.06 8.52 -9.01
N PHE A 291 5.02 9.32 -8.78
CA PHE A 291 4.02 9.12 -7.73
C PHE A 291 3.31 7.77 -7.81
N PHE A 292 2.87 7.34 -9.00
CA PHE A 292 2.17 6.06 -9.14
C PHE A 292 3.12 4.87 -8.95
N THR A 293 4.39 5.00 -9.32
CA THR A 293 5.39 3.94 -9.12
C THR A 293 5.68 3.69 -7.64
N VAL A 294 5.71 4.72 -6.78
CA VAL A 294 5.95 4.49 -5.34
C VAL A 294 4.86 3.64 -4.70
N HIS A 295 3.63 3.71 -5.21
CA HIS A 295 2.52 2.89 -4.75
C HIS A 295 2.77 1.40 -4.96
N LEU A 296 3.56 1.03 -5.98
CA LEU A 296 3.96 -0.37 -6.19
C LEU A 296 4.84 -0.88 -5.04
N LEU A 297 5.75 -0.04 -4.53
CA LEU A 297 6.57 -0.36 -3.37
C LEU A 297 5.76 -0.37 -2.07
N THR A 298 4.95 0.66 -1.82
CA THR A 298 4.21 0.77 -0.55
C THR A 298 3.12 -0.30 -0.42
N THR A 299 2.44 -0.64 -1.51
CA THR A 299 1.47 -1.76 -1.52
C THR A 299 2.17 -3.11 -1.40
N SER A 300 3.34 -3.32 -2.02
CA SER A 300 4.16 -4.53 -1.84
C SER A 300 4.52 -4.72 -0.36
N HIS A 301 4.95 -3.65 0.30
CA HIS A 301 5.24 -3.64 1.73
C HIS A 301 4.00 -3.91 2.59
N ALA A 302 2.84 -3.36 2.23
CA ALA A 302 1.60 -3.66 2.91
C ALA A 302 1.19 -5.15 2.79
N VAL A 303 1.38 -5.79 1.63
CA VAL A 303 1.21 -7.24 1.49
C VAL A 303 2.14 -7.99 2.44
N ARG A 304 3.42 -7.57 2.54
CA ARG A 304 4.40 -8.16 3.45
C ARG A 304 3.99 -8.05 4.92
N ILE A 305 3.39 -6.94 5.32
CA ILE A 305 2.87 -6.77 6.68
C ILE A 305 1.70 -7.73 6.92
N LEU A 306 0.76 -7.84 5.98
CA LEU A 306 -0.52 -8.53 6.19
C LEU A 306 -0.44 -10.05 6.09
N ILE A 307 0.41 -10.60 5.22
CA ILE A 307 0.51 -12.05 4.98
C ILE A 307 0.54 -12.88 6.29
N PRO A 308 1.32 -12.53 7.32
CA PRO A 308 1.36 -13.27 8.58
C PRO A 308 0.07 -13.21 9.43
N PHE A 309 -0.82 -12.25 9.16
CA PHE A 309 -2.02 -11.99 9.97
C PHE A 309 -3.34 -12.39 9.30
N ILE A 310 -3.32 -12.72 8.01
CA ILE A 310 -4.52 -13.06 7.23
C ILE A 310 -4.66 -14.58 7.01
N PRO A 311 -5.86 -15.07 6.65
CA PRO A 311 -6.03 -16.49 6.35
C PRO A 311 -5.17 -16.97 5.16
N THR A 312 -4.54 -18.14 5.30
CA THR A 312 -3.64 -18.75 4.29
C THR A 312 -4.21 -18.81 2.88
N LYS A 313 -5.53 -19.05 2.76
CA LYS A 313 -6.24 -19.07 1.47
C LYS A 313 -6.11 -17.78 0.65
N PHE A 314 -5.75 -16.65 1.28
CA PHE A 314 -5.59 -15.35 0.63
C PHE A 314 -4.14 -14.94 0.35
N HIS A 315 -3.13 -15.70 0.78
CA HIS A 315 -1.73 -15.27 0.65
C HIS A 315 -1.35 -15.06 -0.83
N VAL A 316 -1.54 -16.10 -1.65
CA VAL A 316 -1.24 -16.01 -3.09
C VAL A 316 -2.19 -15.06 -3.81
N SER A 317 -3.47 -15.00 -3.44
CA SER A 317 -4.41 -14.09 -4.12
C SER A 317 -4.05 -12.63 -3.87
N LEU A 318 -3.60 -12.27 -2.67
CA LEU A 318 -3.16 -10.91 -2.34
C LEU A 318 -1.89 -10.52 -3.11
N VAL A 319 -0.92 -11.42 -3.22
CA VAL A 319 0.27 -11.20 -4.07
C VAL A 319 -0.10 -11.08 -5.55
N ARG A 320 -1.08 -11.85 -6.03
CA ARG A 320 -1.60 -11.74 -7.39
C ARG A 320 -2.37 -10.45 -7.64
N GLN A 321 -3.04 -9.88 -6.63
CA GLN A 321 -3.65 -8.55 -6.74
C GLN A 321 -2.57 -7.49 -6.91
N TRP A 322 -1.55 -7.49 -6.05
CA TRP A 322 -0.41 -6.59 -6.19
C TRP A 322 0.23 -6.71 -7.57
N TRP A 323 0.40 -7.92 -8.09
CA TRP A 323 0.94 -8.14 -9.43
C TRP A 323 0.09 -7.53 -10.54
N LEU A 324 -1.23 -7.65 -10.45
CA LEU A 324 -2.15 -7.01 -11.41
C LEU A 324 -2.01 -5.50 -11.38
N PHE A 325 -1.91 -4.91 -10.18
CA PHE A 325 -1.71 -3.48 -10.01
C PHE A 325 -0.36 -3.02 -10.57
N THR A 326 0.71 -3.75 -10.30
CA THR A 326 2.06 -3.53 -10.86
C THR A 326 2.05 -3.53 -12.39
N LEU A 327 1.40 -4.52 -13.02
CA LEU A 327 1.28 -4.58 -14.47
C LEU A 327 0.50 -3.37 -15.02
N ALA A 328 -0.62 -3.03 -14.40
CA ALA A 328 -1.46 -1.91 -14.84
C ALA A 328 -0.69 -0.59 -14.80
N VAL A 329 -0.09 -0.25 -13.65
CA VAL A 329 0.70 0.97 -13.47
C VAL A 329 1.89 1.00 -14.43
N TYR A 330 2.64 -0.10 -14.54
CA TYR A 330 3.79 -0.15 -15.43
C TYR A 330 3.42 0.09 -16.89
N ILE A 331 2.30 -0.45 -17.35
CA ILE A 331 1.82 -0.26 -18.73
C ILE A 331 1.39 1.18 -18.97
N VAL A 332 0.61 1.78 -18.06
CA VAL A 332 0.10 3.15 -18.23
C VAL A 332 1.17 4.22 -18.06
N LEU A 333 2.28 3.90 -17.38
CA LEU A 333 3.48 4.73 -17.33
C LEU A 333 4.44 4.48 -18.51
N LEU A 334 3.95 3.85 -19.58
CA LEU A 334 4.68 3.60 -20.83
C LEU A 334 5.90 2.67 -20.66
N ARG A 335 5.85 1.76 -19.68
CA ARG A 335 6.83 0.67 -19.48
C ARG A 335 8.27 1.18 -19.38
N PRO A 336 8.59 2.04 -18.39
CA PRO A 336 9.93 2.59 -18.26
C PRO A 336 10.97 1.48 -18.09
N LYS A 337 12.16 1.67 -18.66
CA LYS A 337 13.23 0.66 -18.61
C LYS A 337 13.74 0.53 -17.17
N ILE A 338 13.71 -0.69 -16.63
CA ILE A 338 14.38 -1.03 -15.38
C ILE A 338 15.87 -1.21 -15.69
N ASP A 339 16.71 -0.25 -15.28
CA ASP A 339 18.14 -0.26 -15.57
C ASP A 339 18.95 -0.27 -14.25
N PRO A 340 19.56 -1.40 -13.86
CA PRO A 340 20.34 -1.50 -12.63
C PRO A 340 21.47 -0.46 -12.54
N ASP A 341 21.99 0.01 -13.68
CA ASP A 341 23.03 1.05 -13.72
C ASP A 341 22.50 2.40 -13.20
N ASN A 342 21.19 2.60 -13.06
CA ASN A 342 20.63 3.80 -12.44
C ASN A 342 20.83 3.84 -10.92
N VAL A 343 21.15 2.72 -10.27
CA VAL A 343 21.42 2.64 -8.83
C VAL A 343 22.89 2.95 -8.55
N ASP A 344 23.17 3.83 -7.58
CA ASP A 344 24.53 4.07 -7.10
C ASP A 344 24.94 2.98 -6.10
N THR A 345 25.89 2.13 -6.49
CA THR A 345 26.41 1.04 -5.65
C THR A 345 27.58 1.49 -4.78
N ASP A 346 28.14 2.69 -4.97
CA ASP A 346 29.15 3.24 -4.07
C ASP A 346 28.49 3.90 -2.86
N LEU A 347 28.39 3.14 -1.77
CA LEU A 347 27.72 3.60 -0.56
C LEU A 347 28.49 4.71 0.16
N LYS A 348 29.79 4.90 -0.14
CA LYS A 348 30.65 5.89 0.54
C LYS A 348 30.64 5.74 2.07
N GLN A 349 30.64 4.49 2.55
CA GLN A 349 30.53 4.13 3.98
C GLN A 349 29.24 4.62 4.67
N ARG A 350 28.20 4.96 3.90
CA ARG A 350 26.89 5.29 4.45
C ARG A 350 26.12 4.01 4.79
N HIS A 351 25.22 4.14 5.74
CA HIS A 351 24.43 3.06 6.34
C HIS A 351 22.99 3.51 6.52
N TRP A 352 22.09 2.60 6.93
CA TRP A 352 20.67 2.91 7.19
C TRP A 352 20.43 4.14 8.06
N GLY A 353 21.29 4.40 9.06
CA GLY A 353 21.18 5.63 9.87
C GLY A 353 21.26 6.93 9.07
N HIS A 354 21.98 6.95 7.95
CA HIS A 354 22.02 8.12 7.05
C HIS A 354 20.71 8.27 6.27
N VAL A 355 20.12 7.15 5.83
CA VAL A 355 18.85 7.11 5.12
C VAL A 355 17.72 7.57 6.05
N GLU A 356 17.72 7.09 7.30
CA GLU A 356 16.77 7.47 8.35
C GLU A 356 16.85 8.95 8.70
N GLU A 357 18.06 9.47 8.89
CA GLU A 357 18.30 10.89 9.15
C GLU A 357 17.76 11.76 8.02
N ALA A 358 18.01 11.37 6.76
CA ALA A 358 17.48 12.09 5.62
C ALA A 358 15.95 11.98 5.50
N ALA A 359 15.37 10.81 5.82
CA ALA A 359 13.92 10.61 5.82
C ALA A 359 13.21 11.52 6.84
N LEU A 360 13.81 11.74 8.01
CA LEU A 360 13.17 12.46 9.11
C LEU A 360 13.53 13.94 9.19
N ASN A 361 14.68 14.35 8.63
CA ASN A 361 15.21 15.71 8.81
C ASN A 361 15.53 16.45 7.49
N SER A 362 15.33 15.84 6.31
CA SER A 362 15.46 16.56 5.04
C SER A 362 14.36 17.61 4.85
N GLN A 363 14.53 18.50 3.87
CA GLN A 363 13.49 19.43 3.46
C GLN A 363 12.19 18.72 3.06
N TRP A 364 12.29 17.51 2.48
CA TRP A 364 11.17 16.69 2.04
C TRP A 364 10.47 15.95 3.18
N ALA A 365 11.12 15.83 4.34
CA ALA A 365 10.55 15.16 5.51
C ALA A 365 9.30 15.86 6.05
N LYS A 366 9.15 17.17 5.79
CA LYS A 366 8.05 18.02 6.27
C LYS A 366 7.35 18.77 5.13
N ASP A 367 7.67 18.47 3.88
CA ASP A 367 7.20 19.29 2.78
C ASP A 367 5.75 18.99 2.39
N ALA A 368 4.80 19.72 2.99
CA ALA A 368 3.46 19.89 2.42
C ALA A 368 3.27 21.27 1.77
N HIS A 369 4.35 21.96 1.36
CA HIS A 369 4.26 23.36 0.95
C HIS A 369 3.94 23.53 -0.55
N PHE A 370 2.64 23.66 -0.79
CA PHE A 370 1.95 24.53 -1.75
C PHE A 370 2.63 24.96 -3.07
N VAL A 371 1.99 24.48 -4.14
CA VAL A 371 1.82 24.95 -5.52
C VAL A 371 2.23 26.40 -5.82
N LYS A 372 2.95 26.58 -6.93
CA LYS A 372 2.98 27.83 -7.68
C LYS A 372 2.51 27.58 -9.11
N GLY A 373 1.25 27.90 -9.42
CA GLY A 373 0.80 28.05 -10.80
C GLY A 373 -0.63 27.61 -11.05
N THR A 374 -1.39 28.49 -11.68
CA THR A 374 -2.79 28.38 -12.11
C THR A 374 -3.07 27.26 -13.12
N SER A 375 -4.34 26.80 -13.11
CA SER A 375 -5.09 25.99 -14.09
C SER A 375 -4.92 24.47 -14.04
N SER A 376 -6.04 23.78 -13.79
CA SER A 376 -6.36 22.35 -14.03
C SER A 376 -5.42 21.24 -13.54
N ASP A 377 -4.23 21.56 -13.07
CA ASP A 377 -3.16 20.62 -12.78
C ASP A 377 -2.94 20.55 -11.26
N ALA A 378 -3.99 20.18 -10.52
CA ALA A 378 -3.89 19.89 -9.08
C ALA A 378 -3.29 18.48 -8.88
N GLU A 379 -2.10 18.23 -9.44
CA GLU A 379 -1.38 16.99 -9.21
C GLU A 379 -0.82 16.96 -7.77
N ALA A 380 -0.94 15.78 -7.16
CA ALA A 380 -1.04 15.54 -5.73
C ALA A 380 0.22 15.89 -4.91
N ARG A 381 0.02 16.13 -3.62
CA ARG A 381 0.98 16.76 -2.69
C ARG A 381 1.50 15.75 -1.67
N ASP A 382 2.23 14.75 -2.15
CA ASP A 382 2.48 13.54 -1.34
C ASP A 382 3.98 13.35 -1.00
N SER A 383 4.71 14.43 -0.67
CA SER A 383 6.14 14.38 -0.34
C SER A 383 6.48 13.39 0.80
N TYR A 384 5.50 13.08 1.66
CA TYR A 384 5.61 12.09 2.74
C TYR A 384 5.77 10.64 2.26
N LEU A 385 5.39 10.30 1.02
CA LEU A 385 5.60 8.96 0.47
C LEU A 385 7.09 8.60 0.37
N MET A 386 7.99 9.60 0.39
CA MET A 386 9.43 9.37 0.48
C MET A 386 9.77 8.61 1.78
N VAL A 387 9.19 9.03 2.91
CA VAL A 387 9.41 8.40 4.22
C VAL A 387 8.90 6.97 4.22
N THR A 388 7.73 6.74 3.63
CA THR A 388 7.13 5.41 3.50
C THR A 388 7.93 4.50 2.56
N ALA A 389 8.47 5.02 1.46
CA ALA A 389 9.32 4.26 0.53
C ALA A 389 10.64 3.82 1.17
N ILE A 390 11.31 4.74 1.89
CA ILE A 390 12.53 4.44 2.65
C ILE A 390 12.26 3.34 3.67
N ARG A 391 11.16 3.46 4.40
CA ARG A 391 10.73 2.46 5.37
C ARG A 391 10.50 1.10 4.71
N ALA A 392 9.79 1.05 3.58
CA ALA A 392 9.54 -0.19 2.85
C ALA A 392 10.84 -0.89 2.41
N MET A 393 11.81 -0.13 1.88
CA MET A 393 13.12 -0.68 1.51
C MET A 393 13.89 -1.22 2.72
N LYS A 394 13.86 -0.51 3.85
CA LYS A 394 14.51 -0.93 5.11
C LYS A 394 13.90 -2.22 5.66
N GLU A 395 12.57 -2.34 5.66
CA GLU A 395 11.89 -3.54 6.17
C GLU A 395 12.03 -4.74 5.23
N ALA A 396 12.13 -4.51 3.91
CA ALA A 396 12.50 -5.56 2.96
C ALA A 396 13.92 -6.08 3.23
N ALA A 397 14.89 -5.18 3.43
CA ALA A 397 16.27 -5.52 3.80
C ALA A 397 16.35 -6.31 5.12
N ARG A 398 15.50 -5.99 6.10
CA ARG A 398 15.40 -6.72 7.38
C ARG A 398 14.78 -8.10 7.22
N THR A 399 13.76 -8.23 6.37
CA THR A 399 13.03 -9.48 6.16
C THR A 399 13.88 -10.50 5.40
N TRP A 400 14.46 -10.07 4.29
CA TRP A 400 15.10 -10.94 3.31
C TRP A 400 16.62 -10.98 3.45
N GLY A 401 17.18 -10.07 4.26
CA GLY A 401 18.60 -9.74 4.26
C GLY A 401 18.92 -8.72 3.16
N ASP A 402 20.13 -8.17 3.22
CA ASP A 402 20.60 -7.18 2.26
C ASP A 402 21.91 -7.64 1.62
N VAL A 403 21.81 -8.71 0.83
CA VAL A 403 22.97 -9.31 0.17
C VAL A 403 23.56 -8.30 -0.81
N HIS A 404 24.84 -7.97 -0.62
CA HIS A 404 25.54 -6.91 -1.36
C HIS A 404 24.95 -5.50 -1.17
N GLU A 405 24.21 -5.26 -0.08
CA GLU A 405 23.69 -3.94 0.29
C GLU A 405 22.83 -3.29 -0.82
N ARG A 406 22.06 -4.09 -1.57
CA ARG A 406 21.23 -3.64 -2.71
C ARG A 406 20.06 -2.77 -2.27
N TYR A 407 19.40 -3.11 -1.16
CA TYR A 407 18.32 -2.29 -0.63
C TYR A 407 18.87 -0.98 -0.08
N LEU A 408 19.99 -1.03 0.64
CA LEU A 408 20.66 0.17 1.12
C LEU A 408 21.14 1.07 -0.04
N ALA A 409 21.73 0.50 -1.09
CA ALA A 409 22.14 1.23 -2.30
C ALA A 409 20.95 1.93 -2.97
N SER A 410 19.82 1.22 -3.09
CA SER A 410 18.58 1.76 -3.66
C SER A 410 18.02 2.90 -2.80
N ALA A 411 18.02 2.72 -1.48
CA ALA A 411 17.52 3.73 -0.54
C ALA A 411 18.40 4.99 -0.51
N LEU A 412 19.73 4.84 -0.53
CA LEU A 412 20.67 5.97 -0.62
C LEU A 412 20.54 6.68 -1.96
N THR A 413 20.43 5.93 -3.07
CA THR A 413 20.19 6.50 -4.40
C THR A 413 18.91 7.32 -4.41
N PHE A 414 17.82 6.76 -3.86
CA PHE A 414 16.54 7.44 -3.78
C PHE A 414 16.63 8.74 -2.97
N VAL A 415 17.17 8.69 -1.76
CA VAL A 415 17.33 9.86 -0.88
C VAL A 415 18.18 10.95 -1.54
N ASP A 416 19.30 10.59 -2.15
CA ASP A 416 20.23 11.56 -2.75
C ASP A 416 19.64 12.26 -3.98
N ASN A 417 18.67 11.62 -4.65
CA ASN A 417 18.14 12.08 -5.93
C ASN A 417 16.68 12.52 -5.87
N PHE A 418 15.98 12.39 -4.74
CA PHE A 418 14.58 12.76 -4.63
C PHE A 418 14.43 14.29 -4.56
N HIS A 419 13.80 14.88 -5.58
CA HIS A 419 13.53 16.32 -5.68
C HIS A 419 12.03 16.64 -5.77
N GLY A 420 11.18 15.74 -5.26
CA GLY A 420 9.72 15.79 -5.43
C GLY A 420 9.22 14.73 -6.40
N TRP A 421 7.91 14.50 -6.39
CA TRP A 421 7.25 13.53 -7.25
C TRP A 421 6.94 14.11 -8.64
N THR A 422 7.05 13.25 -9.65
CA THR A 422 6.47 13.46 -10.98
C THR A 422 5.19 12.64 -11.11
N PHE A 423 4.33 13.01 -12.05
CA PHE A 423 3.03 12.37 -12.29
C PHE A 423 2.99 11.71 -13.67
#